data_AF-A0A966M6D5-F1
#
_entry.id   AF-A0A966M6D5-F1
#
_cell.length_a   1.000
_cell.length_b   1.000
_cell.length_c   1.000
_cell.angle_alpha   90.00
_cell.angle_beta   90.00
_cell.angle_gamma   90.00
#
_symmetry.space_group_name_H-M   'P 1'
#
loop_
_entity.id
_entity.type
_entity.pdbx_description
1 polymer ?
#
loop_
_entity_poly.entity_id
_entity_poly.type
_entity_poly.pdbx_seq_one_letter_code
_entity_poly.pdbx_strand_id
1 'polypeptide(L)'
;MRLILTFVCLGLVATFGTLFISYNVAIPQWVVGKQRVFQNQMADAVIRMRSGDMLAITTLLVSTATYGFVHALGPGHGKYLIGGVGIGTQIKHLHLISIAVISSITQALWAIVLVYSAFFFLGVAADKVET
;
A
#
# COMPACT_ATOMS: atom_id res chain seq x y z
N MET A 1 -32.13 -42.06 -6.61
CA MET A 1 -31.67 -40.87 -7.38
C MET A 1 -31.56 -39.60 -6.54
N ARG A 2 -32.63 -39.12 -5.88
CA ARG A 2 -32.61 -37.85 -5.11
C ARG A 2 -31.54 -37.79 -3.99
N LEU A 3 -31.40 -38.85 -3.19
CA LEU A 3 -30.40 -38.90 -2.10
C LEU A 3 -28.96 -38.79 -2.61
N ILE A 4 -28.63 -39.48 -3.70
CA ILE A 4 -27.29 -39.41 -4.32
C ILE A 4 -27.00 -37.98 -4.80
N LEU A 5 -27.96 -37.34 -5.47
CA LEU A 5 -27.86 -35.95 -5.89
C LEU A 5 -27.64 -35.01 -4.68
N THR A 6 -28.35 -35.21 -3.58
CA THR A 6 -28.17 -34.40 -2.36
C THR A 6 -26.77 -34.54 -1.79
N PHE A 7 -26.22 -35.76 -1.68
CA PHE A 7 -24.86 -35.98 -1.18
C PHE A 7 -23.80 -35.38 -2.12
N VAL A 8 -23.98 -35.50 -3.44
CA VAL A 8 -23.08 -34.86 -4.41
C VAL A 8 -23.12 -33.34 -4.28
N CYS A 9 -24.31 -32.73 -4.18
CA CYS A 9 -24.44 -31.29 -3.97
C CYS A 9 -23.79 -30.83 -2.67
N LEU A 10 -23.99 -31.55 -1.55
CA LEU A 10 -23.35 -31.23 -0.27
C LEU A 10 -21.82 -31.34 -0.36
N GLY A 11 -21.30 -32.38 -1.02
CA GLY A 11 -19.86 -32.55 -1.25
C GLY A 11 -19.26 -31.41 -2.08
N LEU A 12 -19.97 -30.97 -3.13
CA LEU A 12 -19.54 -29.84 -3.96
C LEU A 12 -19.55 -28.53 -3.19
N VAL A 13 -20.60 -28.26 -2.40
CA VAL A 13 -20.67 -27.05 -1.55
C VAL A 13 -19.58 -27.05 -0.50
N ALA A 14 -19.32 -28.19 0.15
CA ALA A 14 -18.25 -28.30 1.13
C ALA A 14 -16.88 -28.07 0.48
N THR A 15 -16.62 -28.66 -0.68
CA THR A 15 -15.35 -28.48 -1.41
C THR A 15 -15.17 -27.03 -1.88
N PHE A 16 -16.22 -26.41 -2.41
CA PHE A 16 -16.17 -25.00 -2.80
C PHE A 16 -15.95 -24.09 -1.59
N GLY A 17 -16.65 -24.36 -0.48
CA GLY A 17 -16.49 -23.62 0.77
C GLY A 17 -15.08 -23.70 1.34
N THR A 18 -14.47 -24.89 1.35
CA THR A 18 -13.09 -25.06 1.85
C THR A 18 -12.07 -24.37 0.94
N LEU A 19 -12.23 -24.47 -0.39
CA LEU A 19 -11.37 -23.76 -1.34
C LEU A 19 -11.51 -22.24 -1.21
N PHE A 20 -12.74 -21.74 -1.07
CA PHE A 20 -13.00 -20.32 -0.87
C PHE A 20 -12.35 -19.81 0.42
N ILE A 21 -12.53 -20.49 1.55
CA ILE A 21 -11.89 -20.11 2.82
C ILE A 21 -10.37 -20.17 2.69
N SER A 22 -9.82 -21.27 2.14
CA SER A 22 -8.38 -21.45 1.97
C SER A 22 -7.76 -20.34 1.13
N TYR A 23 -8.39 -19.98 0.01
CA TYR A 23 -7.94 -18.88 -0.85
C TYR A 23 -7.97 -17.53 -0.11
N ASN A 24 -9.08 -17.23 0.58
CA ASN A 24 -9.25 -15.99 1.31
C ASN A 24 -8.36 -15.86 2.56
N VAL A 25 -7.76 -16.95 3.04
CA VAL A 25 -6.77 -16.92 4.13
C VAL A 25 -5.35 -16.88 3.59
N ALA A 26 -5.03 -17.78 2.65
CA ALA A 26 -3.68 -17.95 2.13
C ALA A 26 -3.18 -16.72 1.37
N ILE A 27 -4.01 -16.11 0.53
CA ILE A 27 -3.61 -14.96 -0.27
C ILE A 27 -3.32 -13.74 0.61
N PRO A 28 -4.20 -13.31 1.53
CA PRO A 28 -3.88 -12.17 2.39
C PRO A 28 -2.67 -12.42 3.29
N GLN A 29 -2.51 -13.63 3.84
CA GLN A 29 -1.34 -13.96 4.65
C GLN A 29 -0.04 -13.87 3.84
N TRP A 30 -0.04 -14.37 2.61
CA TRP A 30 1.09 -14.24 1.70
C TRP A 30 1.38 -12.76 1.39
N VAL A 31 0.35 -11.97 1.06
CA VAL A 31 0.49 -10.52 0.77
C VAL A 31 1.05 -9.77 1.97
N VAL A 32 0.50 -9.99 3.17
CA VAL A 32 0.99 -9.37 4.42
C VAL A 32 2.42 -9.80 4.73
N GLY A 33 2.76 -11.07 4.48
CA GLY A 33 4.12 -11.58 4.61
C GLY A 33 5.11 -10.84 3.71
N LYS A 34 4.75 -10.62 2.44
CA LYS A 34 5.57 -9.84 1.49
C LYS A 34 5.71 -8.38 1.93
N GLN A 35 4.62 -7.77 2.37
CA GLN A 35 4.62 -6.39 2.86
C GLN A 35 5.52 -6.22 4.08
N ARG A 36 5.47 -7.17 5.03
CA ARG A 36 6.33 -7.17 6.22
C ARG A 36 7.81 -7.28 5.86
N VAL A 37 8.18 -8.21 4.96
CA VAL A 37 9.57 -8.35 4.50
C VAL A 37 10.07 -7.04 3.90
N PHE A 38 9.26 -6.40 3.05
CA PHE A 38 9.60 -5.13 2.42
C PHE A 38 9.74 -3.98 3.44
N GLN A 39 8.83 -3.91 4.42
CA GLN A 39 8.90 -2.93 5.51
C GLN A 39 10.14 -3.12 6.39
N ASN A 40 10.48 -4.36 6.72
CA ASN A 40 11.68 -4.67 7.50
C ASN A 40 12.96 -4.24 6.76
N GLN A 41 13.02 -4.44 5.43
CA GLN A 41 14.15 -3.98 4.63
C GLN A 41 14.32 -2.44 4.68
N MET A 42 13.22 -1.69 4.65
CA MET A 42 13.27 -0.23 4.81
C MET A 42 13.73 0.16 6.22
N ALA A 43 13.23 -0.51 7.26
CA ALA A 43 13.64 -0.26 8.64
C ALA A 43 15.13 -0.55 8.86
N ASP A 44 15.63 -1.67 8.35
CA ASP A 44 17.04 -2.05 8.41
C ASP A 44 17.92 -1.04 7.66
N ALA A 45 17.46 -0.52 6.52
CA ALA A 45 18.18 0.52 5.78
C ALA A 45 18.31 1.81 6.62
N VAL A 46 17.24 2.25 7.31
CA VAL A 46 17.31 3.41 8.23
C VAL A 46 18.32 3.19 9.35
N ILE A 47 18.35 1.99 9.94
CA ILE A 47 19.31 1.64 11.01
C ILE A 47 20.75 1.68 10.47
N ARG A 48 21.01 1.05 9.32
CA ARG A 48 22.34 1.00 8.70
C ARG A 48 22.84 2.37 8.23
N MET A 49 21.94 3.25 7.82
CA MET A 49 22.30 4.64 7.52
C MET A 49 22.90 5.35 8.75
N ARG A 50 22.40 5.06 9.96
CA ARG A 50 22.94 5.65 11.20
C ARG A 50 24.35 5.13 11.53
N SER A 51 24.72 3.94 11.08
CA SER A 51 26.07 3.39 11.22
C SER A 51 27.05 3.83 10.13
N GLY A 52 26.66 4.76 9.25
CA GLY A 52 27.52 5.29 8.19
C GLY A 52 27.57 4.46 6.89
N ASP A 53 26.65 3.52 6.70
CA ASP A 53 26.57 2.70 5.49
C ASP A 53 25.95 3.49 4.33
N MET A 54 26.77 3.87 3.34
CA MET A 54 26.33 4.62 2.17
C MET A 54 25.34 3.85 1.28
N LEU A 55 25.46 2.52 1.21
CA LEU A 55 24.55 1.69 0.40
C LEU A 55 23.15 1.62 1.00
N ALA A 56 23.03 1.84 2.31
CA ALA A 56 21.73 1.88 2.98
C ALA A 56 20.88 3.07 2.52
N ILE A 57 21.50 4.20 2.14
CA ILE A 57 20.79 5.36 1.56
C ILE A 57 20.12 4.98 0.24
N THR A 58 20.89 4.39 -0.68
CA THR A 58 20.37 3.94 -1.98
C THR A 58 19.28 2.89 -1.79
N THR A 59 19.48 1.94 -0.86
CA THR A 59 18.46 0.93 -0.53
C THR A 59 17.18 1.58 -0.05
N LEU A 60 17.25 2.56 0.87
CA LEU A 60 16.09 3.26 1.37
C LEU A 60 15.39 4.06 0.27
N LEU A 61 16.13 4.79 -0.56
CA LEU A 61 15.59 5.59 -1.66
C LEU A 61 14.86 4.70 -2.69
N VAL A 62 15.50 3.62 -3.13
CA VAL A 62 14.92 2.71 -4.13
C VAL A 62 13.69 2.00 -3.54
N SER A 63 13.77 1.51 -2.31
CA SER A 63 12.63 0.85 -1.67
C SER A 63 11.45 1.81 -1.45
N THR A 64 11.68 3.01 -0.93
CA THR A 64 10.60 3.99 -0.73
C THR A 64 10.01 4.48 -2.05
N ALA A 65 10.82 4.68 -3.08
CA ALA A 65 10.34 5.03 -4.42
C ALA A 65 9.50 3.89 -5.04
N THR A 66 9.97 2.64 -4.93
CA THR A 66 9.24 1.46 -5.41
C THR A 66 7.91 1.31 -4.69
N TYR A 67 7.90 1.49 -3.36
CA TYR A 67 6.68 1.49 -2.56
C TYR A 67 5.71 2.59 -3.01
N GLY A 68 6.20 3.82 -3.18
CA GLY A 68 5.40 4.95 -3.68
C GLY A 68 4.79 4.67 -5.05
N PHE A 69 5.56 4.09 -5.97
CA PHE A 69 5.08 3.71 -7.30
C PHE A 69 3.98 2.63 -7.23
N VAL A 70 4.20 1.55 -6.48
CA VAL A 70 3.20 0.48 -6.33
C VAL A 70 1.96 0.98 -5.58
N HIS A 71 2.14 1.83 -4.58
CA HIS A 71 1.05 2.50 -3.88
C HIS A 71 0.23 3.37 -4.85
N ALA A 72 0.91 4.09 -5.74
CA ALA A 72 0.29 4.85 -6.81
C ALA A 72 -0.29 3.99 -7.94
N LEU A 73 -0.15 2.65 -7.93
CA LEU A 73 -0.85 1.71 -8.81
C LEU A 73 -2.06 1.02 -8.15
N GLY A 74 -2.05 0.86 -6.83
CA GLY A 74 -3.15 0.24 -6.07
C GLY A 74 -4.52 0.94 -6.19
N PRO A 75 -5.61 0.31 -5.72
CA PRO A 75 -6.96 0.88 -5.76
C PRO A 75 -7.03 2.18 -4.93
N GLY A 76 -7.62 3.24 -5.49
CA GLY A 76 -7.72 4.53 -4.78
C GLY A 76 -8.75 5.45 -5.42
N HIS A 77 -9.39 6.29 -4.60
CA HIS A 77 -10.51 7.14 -5.02
C HIS A 77 -10.17 8.07 -6.19
N GLY A 78 -8.97 8.68 -6.18
CA GLY A 78 -8.52 9.55 -7.27
C GLY A 78 -8.33 8.85 -8.62
N LYS A 79 -7.96 7.56 -8.62
CA LYS A 79 -7.81 6.76 -9.85
C LYS A 79 -9.15 6.39 -10.45
N TYR A 80 -10.15 6.11 -9.62
CA TYR A 80 -11.52 5.88 -10.11
C TYR A 80 -12.13 7.14 -10.69
N LEU A 81 -11.87 8.31 -10.08
CA LEU A 81 -12.31 9.61 -10.61
C LEU A 81 -11.63 9.95 -11.93
N ILE A 82 -10.28 9.97 -11.97
CA ILE A 82 -9.54 10.32 -13.20
C ILE A 82 -9.74 9.27 -14.29
N GLY A 83 -9.76 7.99 -13.93
CA GLY A 83 -10.04 6.89 -14.86
C GLY A 83 -11.47 6.91 -15.38
N GLY A 84 -12.45 7.16 -14.52
CA GLY A 84 -13.86 7.30 -14.91
C GLY A 84 -14.09 8.48 -15.85
N VAL A 85 -13.49 9.64 -15.54
CA VAL A 85 -13.52 10.80 -16.44
C VAL A 85 -12.81 10.49 -17.76
N GLY A 86 -11.65 9.82 -17.73
CA GLY A 86 -10.90 9.46 -18.93
C GLY A 86 -11.62 8.46 -19.85
N ILE A 87 -12.46 7.57 -19.29
CA ILE A 87 -13.28 6.64 -20.06
C ILE A 87 -14.58 7.31 -20.54
N GLY A 88 -15.18 8.18 -19.71
CA GLY A 88 -16.49 8.79 -19.96
C GLY A 88 -16.47 10.11 -20.74
N THR A 89 -15.29 10.67 -21.04
CA THR A 89 -15.15 11.97 -21.70
C THR A 89 -14.04 11.96 -22.75
N GLN A 90 -14.04 12.98 -23.62
CA GLN A 90 -13.03 13.17 -24.67
C GLN A 90 -11.87 14.09 -24.22
N ILE A 91 -11.61 14.17 -22.90
CA ILE A 91 -10.52 14.99 -22.37
C ILE A 91 -9.18 14.37 -22.79
N LYS A 92 -8.23 15.22 -23.22
CA LYS A 92 -6.89 14.79 -23.63
C LYS A 92 -6.20 14.02 -22.49
N HIS A 93 -5.68 12.83 -22.78
CA HIS A 93 -4.96 12.00 -21.81
C HIS A 93 -3.83 12.74 -21.09
N LEU A 94 -3.10 13.60 -21.80
CA LEU A 94 -2.03 14.43 -21.21
C LEU A 94 -2.53 15.34 -20.08
N HIS A 95 -3.74 15.87 -20.20
CA HIS A 95 -4.33 16.71 -19.16
C HIS A 95 -4.64 15.87 -17.90
N LEU A 96 -5.25 14.70 -18.08
CA LEU A 96 -5.55 13.78 -16.98
C LEU A 96 -4.28 13.29 -16.28
N ILE A 97 -3.23 12.97 -17.05
CA ILE A 97 -1.91 12.61 -16.53
C ILE A 97 -1.33 13.78 -15.72
N SER A 98 -1.40 15.01 -16.24
CA SER A 98 -0.86 16.19 -15.54
C SER A 98 -1.55 16.41 -14.18
N ILE A 99 -2.88 16.29 -14.12
CA ILE A 99 -3.62 16.39 -12.86
C ILE A 99 -3.21 15.27 -11.89
N ALA A 100 -3.08 14.03 -12.38
CA ALA A 100 -2.66 12.91 -11.55
C ALA A 100 -1.25 13.11 -10.95
N VAL A 101 -0.31 13.63 -11.75
CA VAL A 101 1.06 13.92 -11.32
C VAL A 101 1.09 15.06 -10.30
N ILE A 102 0.43 16.18 -10.58
CA ILE A 102 0.36 17.34 -9.68
C ILE A 102 -0.30 16.94 -8.35
N SER A 103 -1.39 16.16 -8.40
CA SER A 103 -2.05 15.64 -7.21
C SER A 103 -1.11 14.75 -6.39
N SER A 104 -0.34 13.87 -7.03
CA SER A 104 0.61 12.99 -6.33
C SER A 104 1.74 13.77 -5.67
N ILE A 105 2.28 14.80 -6.34
CA ILE A 105 3.29 15.69 -5.77
C ILE A 105 2.72 16.45 -4.56
N THR A 106 1.54 17.03 -4.72
CA THR A 106 0.87 17.79 -3.64
C THR A 106 0.60 16.89 -2.43
N GLN A 107 0.17 15.65 -2.67
CA GLN A 107 -0.05 14.68 -1.61
C GLN A 107 1.25 14.28 -0.90
N ALA A 108 2.35 14.06 -1.64
CA ALA A 108 3.65 13.78 -1.05
C ALA A 108 4.18 14.95 -0.21
N LEU A 109 4.02 16.19 -0.70
CA LEU A 109 4.38 17.40 0.05
C LEU A 109 3.57 17.51 1.35
N TRP A 110 2.25 17.28 1.30
CA TRP A 110 1.43 17.28 2.50
C TRP A 110 1.84 16.19 3.49
N ALA A 111 2.20 14.99 3.02
CA ALA A 111 2.70 13.93 3.88
C ALA A 111 3.98 14.35 4.62
N ILE A 112 4.93 14.99 3.93
CA ILE A 112 6.15 15.53 4.54
C ILE A 112 5.78 16.55 5.61
N VAL A 113 4.95 17.55 5.27
CA VAL A 113 4.55 18.62 6.20
C VAL A 113 3.89 18.03 7.45
N LEU A 114 2.94 17.10 7.29
CA LEU A 114 2.23 16.49 8.41
C LEU A 114 3.16 15.66 9.31
N VAL A 115 4.05 14.86 8.73
CA VAL A 115 4.98 14.00 9.49
C VAL A 115 5.97 14.85 10.28
N TYR A 116 6.60 15.85 9.66
CA TYR A 116 7.53 16.74 10.37
C TYR A 116 6.83 17.57 11.44
N SER A 117 5.60 18.03 11.17
CA SER A 117 4.80 18.73 12.18
C SER A 117 4.49 17.83 13.37
N ALA A 118 4.10 16.58 13.14
CA ALA A 118 3.85 15.61 14.21
C ALA A 118 5.10 15.35 15.06
N PHE A 119 6.27 15.15 14.44
CA PHE A 119 7.53 15.00 15.17
C PHE A 119 7.89 16.24 15.99
N PHE A 120 7.68 17.44 15.44
CA PHE A 120 7.91 18.69 16.17
C PHE A 120 7.05 18.76 17.44
N PHE A 121 5.74 18.51 17.33
CA PHE A 121 4.84 18.53 18.49
C PHE A 121 5.16 17.43 19.51
N LEU A 122 5.52 16.24 19.05
CA LEU A 122 5.94 15.14 19.95
C LEU A 122 7.23 15.48 20.71
N GLY A 123 8.22 16.10 20.05
CA GLY A 123 9.44 16.55 20.69
C GLY A 123 9.16 17.60 21.78
N VAL A 124 8.38 18.63 21.45
CA VAL A 124 7.97 19.66 22.41
C VAL A 124 7.19 19.07 23.59
N ALA A 125 6.37 18.05 23.36
CA ALA A 125 5.63 17.38 24.42
C ALA A 125 6.54 16.55 25.33
N ALA A 126 7.53 15.85 24.77
CA ALA A 126 8.50 15.07 25.54
C ALA A 126 9.35 15.97 26.46
N ASP A 127 9.85 17.10 25.97
CA ASP A 127 10.62 18.06 26.77
C ASP A 127 9.85 18.59 27.99
N LYS A 128 8.52 18.70 27.88
CA LYS A 128 7.64 19.14 28.98
C LYS A 128 7.34 18.06 30.02
N VAL A 129 7.62 16.80 29.74
CA VAL A 129 7.43 15.69 30.69
C VAL A 129 8.70 15.45 31.52
N GLU A 130 9.87 15.78 30.97
CA GLU A 130 11.16 15.65 31.65
C GLU A 130 11.53 16.85 32.55
N THR A 131 10.71 17.91 32.57
CA THR A 131 10.87 19.11 33.42
C THR A 131 9.84 19.18 34.54
#